data_AF-A0A931QPH7-F1
#
_entry.id   AF-A0A931QPH7-F1
#
_cell.length_a   1.000
_cell.length_b   1.000
_cell.length_c   1.000
_cell.angle_alpha   90.00
_cell.angle_beta   90.00
_cell.angle_gamma   90.00
#
_symmetry.space_group_name_H-M   'P 1'
#
loop_
_entity.id
_entity.type
_entity.pdbx_description
1 polymer ?
#
loop_
_entity_poly.entity_id
_entity_poly.type
_entity_poly.pdbx_seq_one_letter_code
_entity_poly.pdbx_strand_id
1 'polypeptide(L)'
;MRLAHISDLHICSKFKRNNIVKTKKLLKHALDSGADHIVITGDISDNAQEQDFFIFRKTLQSFGLLSAERVSMVIGNHDIFGGVQTAHDVVNFPSKCLNTNYRQKVENFVKYFEELFENTFIPHKEEMFPFAKEIDDVVLIGVNSIDEYSKLKNPFASNGHVSKNQMVGLQKIFSEKCFIDKMKIVLIHHHFCKSEVQAKSSESTLWNKIESFTMKLRKKKKLFKLFHDNKVGLVLHGHSHELKEYFPEGNKIFECRRFG
;
A
#
# COMPACT_ATOMS: atom_id res chain seq x y z
N MET A 1 6.71 -15.80 14.42
CA MET A 1 6.48 -14.37 14.12
C MET A 1 4.99 -14.04 14.12
N ARG A 2 4.60 -12.96 14.80
CA ARG A 2 3.24 -12.37 14.79
C ARG A 2 3.26 -11.06 13.99
N LEU A 3 2.43 -11.00 12.94
CA LEU A 3 2.29 -9.83 12.08
C LEU A 3 1.09 -8.99 12.51
N ALA A 4 1.25 -7.66 12.57
CA ALA A 4 0.12 -6.73 12.59
C ALA A 4 0.01 -6.04 11.23
N HIS A 5 -1.16 -6.15 10.59
CA HIS A 5 -1.44 -5.52 9.30
C HIS A 5 -2.26 -4.25 9.50
N ILE A 6 -1.71 -3.13 9.05
CA ILE A 6 -2.29 -1.80 9.13
C ILE A 6 -2.37 -1.22 7.70
N SER A 7 -3.35 -0.36 7.43
CA SER A 7 -3.48 0.29 6.13
C SER A 7 -4.22 1.62 6.25
N ASP A 8 -4.12 2.47 5.22
CA ASP A 8 -4.98 3.63 5.01
C ASP A 8 -4.97 4.59 6.22
N LEU A 9 -3.76 4.99 6.64
CA LEU A 9 -3.54 5.87 7.78
C LEU A 9 -4.04 7.30 7.51
N HIS A 10 -3.92 7.75 6.25
CA HIS A 10 -4.31 9.09 5.80
C HIS A 10 -3.87 10.19 6.76
N ILE A 11 -2.59 10.18 7.15
CA ILE A 11 -2.03 11.23 7.99
C ILE A 11 -2.14 12.56 7.25
N CYS A 12 -2.72 13.55 7.94
CA CYS A 12 -2.76 14.92 7.47
C CYS A 12 -2.57 15.88 8.66
N SER A 13 -1.42 16.53 8.69
CA SER A 13 -1.03 17.51 9.72
C SER A 13 -1.89 18.78 9.73
N LYS A 14 -2.58 19.09 8.63
CA LYS A 14 -3.41 20.30 8.48
C LYS A 14 -4.86 20.08 8.91
N PHE A 15 -5.54 19.10 8.32
CA PHE A 15 -7.00 18.95 8.45
C PHE A 15 -7.42 17.74 9.31
N LYS A 16 -6.61 16.68 9.37
CA LYS A 16 -6.96 15.42 10.05
C LYS A 16 -5.91 15.02 11.10
N ARG A 17 -5.54 15.97 11.99
CA ARG A 17 -4.54 15.74 13.05
C ARG A 17 -4.89 14.56 13.96
N ASN A 18 -6.17 14.25 14.12
CA ASN A 18 -6.63 13.10 14.89
C ASN A 18 -6.14 11.76 14.31
N ASN A 19 -5.89 11.66 12.99
CA ASN A 19 -5.34 10.45 12.38
C ASN A 19 -3.94 10.14 12.92
N ILE A 20 -3.12 11.14 13.23
CA ILE A 20 -1.81 10.94 13.86
C ILE A 20 -1.98 10.29 15.24
N VAL A 21 -2.95 10.77 16.03
CA VAL A 21 -3.24 10.21 17.37
C VAL A 21 -3.74 8.77 17.26
N LYS A 22 -4.64 8.49 16.31
CA LYS A 22 -5.15 7.14 16.04
C LYS A 22 -4.02 6.19 15.60
N THR A 23 -3.14 6.62 14.70
CA THR A 23 -1.98 5.85 14.26
C THR A 23 -1.09 5.49 15.45
N LYS A 24 -0.78 6.43 16.34
CA LYS A 24 0.01 6.15 17.55
C LYS A 24 -0.67 5.13 18.46
N LYS A 25 -1.99 5.25 18.67
CA LYS A 25 -2.76 4.28 19.46
C LYS A 25 -2.74 2.89 18.83
N LEU A 26 -2.86 2.79 17.50
CA LEU A 26 -2.86 1.53 16.77
C LEU A 26 -1.49 0.85 16.85
N LEU A 27 -0.40 1.58 16.62
CA LEU A 27 0.96 1.05 16.76
C LEU A 27 1.22 0.57 18.19
N LYS A 28 0.82 1.36 19.19
CA LYS A 28 0.90 0.94 20.60
C LYS A 28 0.13 -0.36 20.84
N HIS A 29 -1.11 -0.43 20.38
CA HIS A 29 -1.94 -1.62 20.58
C HIS A 29 -1.36 -2.86 19.89
N ALA A 30 -0.82 -2.72 18.67
CA ALA A 30 -0.15 -3.81 17.98
C ALA A 30 1.05 -4.34 18.77
N LEU A 31 1.89 -3.44 19.28
CA LEU A 31 3.05 -3.79 20.11
C LEU A 31 2.64 -4.42 21.44
N ASP A 32 1.66 -3.84 22.15
CA ASP A 32 1.13 -4.39 23.40
C ASP A 32 0.49 -5.77 23.18
N SER A 33 -0.02 -6.03 21.98
CA SER A 33 -0.57 -7.33 21.57
C SER A 33 0.53 -8.32 21.12
N GLY A 34 1.81 -7.97 21.26
CA GLY A 34 2.94 -8.83 20.93
C GLY A 34 3.22 -8.97 19.43
N ALA A 35 2.92 -7.95 18.62
CA ALA A 35 3.35 -7.95 17.22
C ALA A 35 4.87 -7.84 17.11
N ASP A 36 5.48 -8.79 16.39
CA ASP A 36 6.91 -8.81 16.10
C ASP A 36 7.26 -7.90 14.92
N HIS A 37 6.34 -7.80 13.96
CA HIS A 37 6.53 -7.04 12.73
C HIS A 37 5.22 -6.38 12.28
N ILE A 38 5.31 -5.14 11.80
CA ILE A 38 4.19 -4.36 11.31
C ILE A 38 4.23 -4.31 9.77
N VAL A 39 3.11 -4.64 9.15
CA VAL A 39 2.90 -4.52 7.71
C VAL A 39 1.99 -3.32 7.44
N ILE A 40 2.39 -2.44 6.51
CA ILE A 40 1.59 -1.26 6.13
C ILE A 40 1.29 -1.24 4.63
N THR A 41 0.03 -1.36 4.25
CA THR A 41 -0.37 -1.52 2.83
C THR A 41 -0.83 -0.23 2.14
N GLY A 42 -0.07 0.86 2.31
CA GLY A 42 -0.27 2.12 1.59
C GLY A 42 -1.19 3.14 2.26
N ASP A 43 -1.31 4.29 1.58
CA ASP A 43 -2.08 5.48 1.98
C ASP A 43 -1.66 5.98 3.37
N ILE A 44 -0.35 6.20 3.49
CA ILE A 44 0.29 6.76 4.69
C ILE A 44 -0.12 8.22 4.88
N SER A 45 0.06 9.04 3.84
CA SER A 45 -0.38 10.44 3.80
C SER A 45 -1.71 10.55 3.09
N ASP A 46 -2.57 11.46 3.55
CA ASP A 46 -3.81 11.76 2.84
C ASP A 46 -3.56 12.54 1.53
N ASN A 47 -2.41 13.21 1.42
CA ASN A 47 -2.19 14.23 0.38
C ASN A 47 -0.77 14.29 -0.20
N ALA A 48 0.00 13.20 -0.09
CA ALA A 48 1.39 13.09 -0.56
C ALA A 48 2.31 14.23 -0.08
N GLN A 49 2.05 14.76 1.13
CA GLN A 49 2.80 15.86 1.70
C GLN A 49 4.03 15.33 2.44
N GLU A 50 5.19 15.91 2.15
CA GLU A 50 6.47 15.54 2.77
C GLU A 50 6.44 15.66 4.30
N GLN A 51 5.77 16.69 4.83
CA GLN A 51 5.59 16.87 6.27
C GLN A 51 4.85 15.69 6.91
N ASP A 52 3.87 15.09 6.22
CA ASP A 52 3.10 13.97 6.76
C ASP A 52 3.95 12.69 6.77
N PHE A 53 4.78 12.47 5.74
CA PHE A 53 5.78 11.39 5.75
C PHE A 53 6.81 11.57 6.86
N PHE A 54 7.31 12.79 7.06
CA PHE A 54 8.23 13.09 8.15
C PHE A 54 7.62 12.83 9.53
N ILE A 55 6.37 13.26 9.75
CA ILE A 55 5.62 12.99 11.00
C ILE A 55 5.46 11.48 11.21
N PHE A 56 5.12 10.73 10.16
CA PHE A 56 4.97 9.29 10.27
C PHE A 56 6.29 8.60 10.57
N ARG A 57 7.36 8.97 9.86
CA ARG A 57 8.72 8.47 10.09
C ARG A 57 9.19 8.73 11.52
N LYS A 58 8.92 9.92 12.07
CA LYS A 58 9.21 10.25 13.49
C LYS A 58 8.35 9.45 14.45
N THR A 59 7.11 9.16 14.07
CA THR A 59 6.23 8.27 14.84
C THR A 59 6.84 6.87 14.91
N LEU A 60 7.21 6.26 13.77
CA LEU A 60 7.88 4.96 13.74
C LEU A 60 9.16 4.95 14.61
N GLN A 61 10.00 5.99 14.48
CA GLN A 61 11.21 6.14 15.28
C GLN A 61 10.90 6.16 16.79
N SER A 62 9.87 6.89 17.23
CA SER A 62 9.49 6.97 18.65
C SER A 62 8.98 5.65 19.25
N PHE A 63 8.54 4.71 18.40
CA PHE A 63 8.12 3.37 18.80
C PHE A 63 9.22 2.31 18.58
N GLY A 64 10.42 2.69 18.16
CA GLY A 64 11.49 1.74 17.82
C GLY A 64 11.15 0.87 16.60
N LEU A 65 10.28 1.37 15.71
CA LEU A 65 9.77 0.66 14.54
C LEU A 65 10.44 1.08 13.24
N LEU A 66 11.33 2.08 13.25
CA LEU A 66 12.03 2.51 12.05
C LEU A 66 13.22 1.58 11.75
N SER A 67 12.91 0.37 11.27
CA SER A 67 13.88 -0.64 10.87
C SER A 67 13.22 -1.65 9.93
N ALA A 68 13.97 -2.13 8.93
CA ALA A 68 13.53 -3.19 8.02
C ALA A 68 13.09 -4.47 8.75
N GLU A 69 13.66 -4.78 9.91
CA GLU A 69 13.31 -5.96 10.73
C GLU A 69 11.95 -5.80 11.44
N ARG A 70 11.45 -4.58 11.58
CA ARG A 70 10.25 -4.26 12.36
C ARG A 70 9.06 -3.83 11.51
N VAL A 71 9.30 -3.26 10.33
CA VAL A 71 8.25 -2.75 9.46
C VAL A 71 8.51 -3.08 8.00
N SER A 72 7.46 -3.49 7.29
CA SER A 72 7.44 -3.58 5.83
C SER A 72 6.24 -2.82 5.28
N MET A 73 6.45 -2.02 4.24
CA MET A 73 5.39 -1.19 3.69
C MET A 73 5.39 -1.15 2.16
N VAL A 74 4.21 -0.86 1.62
CA VAL A 74 4.03 -0.52 0.20
C VAL A 74 3.34 0.83 0.08
N ILE A 75 3.38 1.40 -1.12
CA ILE A 75 2.85 2.73 -1.43
C ILE A 75 1.36 2.66 -1.82
N GLY A 76 0.59 3.65 -1.38
CA GLY A 76 -0.80 3.87 -1.79
C GLY A 76 -0.97 4.98 -2.82
N ASN A 77 -2.17 5.17 -3.37
CA ASN A 77 -2.41 6.22 -4.37
C ASN A 77 -2.38 7.63 -3.75
N HIS A 78 -2.82 7.78 -2.49
CA HIS A 78 -2.73 9.06 -1.78
C HIS A 78 -1.29 9.46 -1.44
N ASP A 79 -0.37 8.50 -1.38
CA ASP A 79 1.06 8.78 -1.20
C ASP A 79 1.71 9.37 -2.46
N ILE A 80 1.11 9.16 -3.63
CA ILE A 80 1.62 9.67 -4.92
C ILE A 80 0.85 10.93 -5.35
N PHE A 81 -0.47 10.80 -5.49
CA PHE A 81 -1.34 11.82 -6.07
C PHE A 81 -2.07 12.66 -5.00
N GLY A 82 -2.10 12.17 -3.77
CA GLY A 82 -2.93 12.70 -2.70
C GLY A 82 -4.43 12.47 -2.94
N GLY A 83 -5.23 13.01 -2.03
CA GLY A 83 -6.67 12.93 -2.06
C GLY A 83 -7.34 14.28 -2.33
N VAL A 84 -8.65 14.25 -2.21
CA VAL A 84 -9.53 15.42 -2.25
C VAL A 84 -9.98 15.70 -0.81
N GLN A 85 -9.68 16.89 -0.28
CA GLN A 85 -10.07 17.30 1.08
C GLN A 85 -11.11 18.42 1.08
N THR A 86 -11.12 19.25 0.03
CA THR A 86 -12.02 20.39 -0.10
C THR A 86 -12.77 20.34 -1.43
N ALA A 87 -13.86 21.10 -1.56
CA ALA A 87 -14.55 21.26 -2.84
C ALA A 87 -13.64 21.84 -3.94
N HIS A 88 -12.70 22.70 -3.56
CA HIS A 88 -11.70 23.24 -4.47
C HIS A 88 -10.73 22.15 -4.97
N ASP A 89 -10.43 21.15 -4.15
CA ASP A 89 -9.60 20.02 -4.57
C ASP A 89 -10.32 19.18 -5.63
N VAL A 90 -11.64 18.99 -5.55
CA VAL A 90 -12.41 18.23 -6.56
C VAL A 90 -12.16 18.80 -7.96
N VAL A 91 -12.18 20.13 -8.08
CA VAL A 91 -12.00 20.83 -9.36
C VAL A 91 -10.55 20.74 -9.85
N ASN A 92 -9.59 20.85 -8.94
CA ASN A 92 -8.17 20.92 -9.30
C ASN A 92 -7.47 19.55 -9.34
N PHE A 93 -8.10 18.49 -8.86
CA PHE A 93 -7.49 17.17 -8.74
C PHE A 93 -6.96 16.62 -10.06
N PRO A 94 -7.70 16.69 -11.20
CA PRO A 94 -7.16 16.21 -12.48
C PRO A 94 -5.89 16.96 -12.92
N SER A 95 -5.83 18.28 -12.65
CA SER A 95 -4.64 19.10 -12.94
C SER A 95 -3.48 18.75 -12.01
N LYS A 96 -3.75 18.51 -10.73
CA LYS A 96 -2.76 18.03 -9.76
C LYS A 96 -2.17 16.69 -10.19
N CYS A 97 -3.01 15.72 -10.57
CA CYS A 97 -2.56 14.43 -11.06
C CYS A 97 -1.74 14.55 -12.34
N LEU A 98 -2.16 15.41 -13.29
CA LEU A 98 -1.42 15.65 -14.53
C LEU A 98 0.00 16.21 -14.28
N ASN A 99 0.12 17.09 -13.29
CA ASN A 99 1.40 17.72 -12.94
C ASN A 99 2.24 16.89 -11.96
N THR A 100 1.74 15.73 -11.53
CA THR A 100 2.47 14.85 -10.60
C THR A 100 3.51 14.04 -11.37
N ASN A 101 4.78 14.23 -11.03
CA ASN A 101 5.84 13.32 -11.48
C ASN A 101 5.75 12.01 -10.67
N TYR A 102 5.10 11.00 -11.25
CA TYR A 102 4.87 9.71 -10.62
C TYR A 102 6.17 9.05 -10.11
N ARG A 103 7.18 8.96 -10.98
CA ARG A 103 8.46 8.32 -10.64
C ARG A 103 9.14 9.02 -9.47
N GLN A 104 9.23 10.35 -9.52
CA GLN A 104 9.82 11.14 -8.44
C GLN A 104 9.06 10.97 -7.13
N LYS A 105 7.71 10.86 -7.15
CA LYS A 105 6.92 10.61 -5.95
C LYS A 105 7.21 9.24 -5.33
N VAL A 106 7.34 8.20 -6.16
CA VAL A 106 7.74 6.86 -5.69
C VAL A 106 9.15 6.89 -5.09
N GLU A 107 10.11 7.51 -5.78
CA GLU A 107 11.50 7.64 -5.29
C GLU A 107 11.56 8.42 -3.97
N ASN A 108 10.83 9.53 -3.85
CA ASN A 108 10.74 10.30 -2.63
C ASN A 108 10.12 9.48 -1.48
N PHE A 109 9.04 8.74 -1.74
CA PHE A 109 8.42 7.87 -0.73
C PHE A 109 9.43 6.86 -0.17
N VAL A 110 10.15 6.16 -1.06
CA VAL A 110 11.19 5.19 -0.67
C VAL A 110 12.28 5.88 0.14
N LYS A 111 12.75 7.06 -0.30
CA LYS A 111 13.77 7.84 0.40
C LYS A 111 13.35 8.26 1.82
N TYR A 112 12.08 8.62 2.03
CA TYR A 112 11.59 8.98 3.38
C TYR A 112 11.57 7.81 4.36
N PHE A 113 11.57 6.58 3.86
CA PHE A 113 11.47 5.36 4.65
C PHE A 113 12.58 4.38 4.30
N GLU A 114 13.75 4.86 3.88
CA GLU A 114 14.83 4.05 3.33
C GLU A 114 15.27 2.93 4.27
N GLU A 115 15.25 3.18 5.58
CA GLU A 115 15.59 2.21 6.62
C GLU A 115 14.67 0.99 6.62
N LEU A 116 13.44 1.14 6.11
CA LEU A 116 12.47 0.05 6.02
C LEU A 116 12.70 -0.84 4.80
N PHE A 117 13.56 -0.41 3.86
CA PHE A 117 13.91 -1.12 2.63
C PHE A 117 15.33 -1.70 2.67
N GLU A 118 16.05 -1.53 3.77
CA GLU A 118 17.34 -2.21 4.01
C GLU A 118 17.17 -3.74 3.92
N ASN A 119 18.23 -4.42 3.47
CA ASN A 119 18.29 -5.87 3.31
C ASN A 119 17.20 -6.49 2.43
N THR A 120 16.59 -5.70 1.53
CA THR A 120 15.62 -6.21 0.56
C THR A 120 16.30 -6.76 -0.68
N PHE A 121 15.77 -7.86 -1.20
CA PHE A 121 16.07 -8.32 -2.55
C PHE A 121 15.24 -7.52 -3.56
N ILE A 122 15.93 -6.81 -4.45
CA ILE A 122 15.32 -5.98 -5.50
C ILE A 122 15.73 -6.55 -6.87
N PRO A 123 14.79 -7.07 -7.66
CA PRO A 123 15.08 -7.77 -8.91
C PRO A 123 15.53 -6.85 -10.07
N HIS A 124 15.34 -5.54 -9.91
CA HIS A 124 15.67 -4.50 -10.89
C HIS A 124 16.41 -3.36 -10.22
N LYS A 125 17.55 -2.93 -10.78
CA LYS A 125 18.40 -1.89 -10.15
C LYS A 125 17.79 -0.48 -10.15
N GLU A 126 16.87 -0.21 -11.06
CA GLU A 126 16.32 1.14 -11.30
C GLU A 126 14.96 1.38 -10.65
N GLU A 127 14.29 0.33 -10.16
CA GLU A 127 12.95 0.40 -9.58
C GLU A 127 12.94 -0.32 -8.23
N MET A 128 12.48 0.33 -7.17
CA MET A 128 12.38 -0.27 -5.83
C MET A 128 11.33 -1.40 -5.77
N PHE A 129 10.33 -1.39 -6.66
CA PHE A 129 9.25 -2.36 -6.66
C PHE A 129 9.30 -3.28 -7.89
N PRO A 130 8.94 -4.57 -7.74
CA PRO A 130 8.65 -5.24 -6.49
C PRO A 130 9.93 -5.46 -5.67
N PHE A 131 9.81 -5.64 -4.37
CA PHE A 131 10.91 -6.10 -3.52
C PHE A 131 10.50 -7.35 -2.76
N ALA A 132 11.48 -8.11 -2.29
CA ALA A 132 11.28 -9.19 -1.33
C ALA A 132 12.12 -8.94 -0.07
N LYS A 133 11.57 -9.26 1.08
CA LYS A 133 12.24 -9.19 2.38
C LYS A 133 12.05 -10.50 3.10
N GLU A 134 13.14 -11.12 3.47
CA GLU A 134 13.16 -12.36 4.24
C GLU A 134 13.10 -12.02 5.73
N ILE A 135 12.14 -12.61 6.45
CA ILE A 135 12.01 -12.48 7.91
C ILE A 135 11.65 -13.85 8.46
N ASP A 136 12.58 -14.46 9.19
CA ASP A 136 12.47 -15.86 9.65
C ASP A 136 12.09 -16.79 8.48
N ASP A 137 11.03 -17.60 8.63
CA ASP A 137 10.52 -18.54 7.64
C ASP A 137 9.53 -17.90 6.63
N VAL A 138 9.43 -16.58 6.62
CA VAL A 138 8.50 -15.82 5.79
C VAL A 138 9.26 -14.92 4.82
N VAL A 139 8.71 -14.77 3.61
CA VAL A 139 9.15 -13.78 2.63
C VAL A 139 8.01 -12.81 2.38
N LEU A 140 8.20 -11.55 2.79
CA LEU A 140 7.29 -10.45 2.52
C LEU A 140 7.64 -9.84 1.15
N ILE A 141 6.66 -9.74 0.26
CA ILE A 141 6.87 -9.30 -1.12
C ILE A 141 6.04 -8.03 -1.36
N GLY A 142 6.70 -6.88 -1.45
CA GLY A 142 6.04 -5.60 -1.69
C GLY A 142 5.83 -5.32 -3.17
N VAL A 143 4.60 -4.96 -3.55
CA VAL A 143 4.22 -4.64 -4.93
C VAL A 143 3.60 -3.24 -5.01
N ASN A 144 4.12 -2.41 -5.90
CA ASN A 144 3.47 -1.13 -6.21
C ASN A 144 2.32 -1.38 -7.18
N SER A 145 1.10 -1.23 -6.68
CA SER A 145 -0.11 -1.43 -7.48
C SER A 145 -0.67 -0.14 -8.07
N ILE A 146 -0.07 1.02 -7.85
CA ILE A 146 -0.67 2.30 -8.22
C ILE A 146 -0.47 2.56 -9.71
N ASP A 147 -1.54 2.69 -10.47
CA ASP A 147 -1.46 3.03 -11.89
C ASP A 147 -1.13 4.52 -12.08
N GLU A 148 -0.43 4.84 -13.17
CA GLU A 148 -0.18 6.24 -13.54
C GLU A 148 -1.50 6.96 -13.87
N TYR A 149 -1.52 8.27 -13.68
CA TYR A 149 -2.66 9.10 -14.04
C TYR A 149 -2.91 9.07 -15.55
N SER A 150 -4.18 8.98 -15.95
CA SER A 150 -4.58 9.06 -17.35
C SER A 150 -5.97 9.65 -17.46
N LYS A 151 -6.11 10.75 -18.22
CA LYS A 151 -7.42 11.39 -18.47
C LYS A 151 -8.50 10.43 -18.98
N LEU A 152 -8.11 9.34 -19.65
CA LEU A 152 -9.04 8.36 -20.21
C LEU A 152 -9.12 7.08 -19.38
N LYS A 153 -7.98 6.53 -18.95
CA LYS A 153 -7.93 5.19 -18.34
C LYS A 153 -7.89 5.22 -16.82
N ASN A 154 -7.50 6.34 -16.22
CA ASN A 154 -7.34 6.52 -14.78
C ASN A 154 -7.50 8.01 -14.37
N PRO A 155 -8.67 8.62 -14.64
CA PRO A 155 -8.87 10.07 -14.49
C PRO A 155 -8.88 10.56 -13.03
N PHE A 156 -8.96 9.63 -12.08
CA PHE A 156 -8.94 9.94 -10.65
C PHE A 156 -7.74 9.30 -9.94
N ALA A 157 -6.77 8.80 -10.71
CA ALA A 157 -5.54 8.23 -10.17
C ALA A 157 -5.75 7.16 -9.07
N SER A 158 -6.88 6.45 -9.13
CA SER A 158 -7.34 5.48 -8.12
C SER A 158 -7.46 4.05 -8.67
N ASN A 159 -7.18 3.84 -9.96
CA ASN A 159 -7.06 2.49 -10.49
C ASN A 159 -5.71 1.88 -10.12
N GLY A 160 -5.72 0.55 -9.97
CA GLY A 160 -4.53 -0.23 -9.77
C GLY A 160 -4.01 -0.86 -11.07
N HIS A 161 -2.69 -0.95 -11.21
CA HIS A 161 -2.03 -1.75 -12.22
C HIS A 161 -0.64 -2.21 -11.74
N VAL A 162 -0.33 -3.50 -11.90
CA VAL A 162 1.05 -4.01 -11.79
C VAL A 162 1.67 -4.05 -13.18
N SER A 163 2.75 -3.30 -13.36
CA SER A 163 3.42 -3.13 -14.65
C SER A 163 4.05 -4.44 -15.15
N LYS A 164 4.36 -4.51 -16.46
CA LYS A 164 5.07 -5.68 -17.02
C LYS A 164 6.45 -5.87 -16.36
N ASN A 165 7.18 -4.78 -16.09
CA ASN A 165 8.47 -4.83 -15.40
C ASN A 165 8.31 -5.44 -14.00
N GLN A 166 7.28 -5.02 -13.26
CA GLN A 166 7.00 -5.59 -11.95
C GLN A 166 6.61 -7.07 -12.04
N MET A 167 5.84 -7.49 -13.04
CA MET A 167 5.52 -8.92 -13.26
C MET A 167 6.78 -9.76 -13.51
N VAL A 168 7.74 -9.25 -14.28
CA VAL A 168 9.05 -9.92 -14.50
C VAL A 168 9.87 -9.93 -13.20
N GLY A 169 9.82 -8.85 -12.42
CA GLY A 169 10.48 -8.76 -11.12
C GLY A 169 9.93 -9.79 -10.13
N LEU A 170 8.61 -9.98 -10.09
CA LEU A 170 7.97 -11.00 -9.26
C LEU A 170 8.39 -12.41 -9.66
N GLN A 171 8.51 -12.71 -10.97
CA GLN A 171 9.00 -14.00 -11.44
C GLN A 171 10.43 -14.28 -10.96
N LYS A 172 11.31 -13.26 -10.98
CA LYS A 172 12.66 -13.37 -10.41
C LYS A 172 12.61 -13.68 -8.93
N ILE A 173 11.86 -12.89 -8.15
CA ILE A 173 11.65 -13.12 -6.71
C ILE A 173 11.19 -14.55 -6.44
N PHE A 174 10.16 -15.04 -7.13
CA PHE A 174 9.64 -16.38 -6.88
C PHE A 174 10.60 -17.51 -7.30
N SER A 175 11.59 -17.21 -8.14
CA SER A 175 12.61 -18.17 -8.58
C SER A 175 13.87 -18.15 -7.70
N GLU A 176 13.97 -17.22 -6.75
CA GLU A 176 15.12 -17.13 -5.84
C GLU A 176 15.17 -18.33 -4.90
N LYS A 177 16.31 -19.02 -4.89
CA LYS A 177 16.48 -20.30 -4.18
C LYS A 177 16.18 -20.20 -2.68
N CYS A 178 16.57 -19.09 -2.04
CA CYS A 178 16.33 -18.86 -0.62
C CYS A 178 14.84 -18.66 -0.27
N PHE A 179 13.98 -18.40 -1.25
CA PHE A 179 12.55 -18.13 -1.03
C PHE A 179 11.64 -19.31 -1.38
N ILE A 180 12.17 -20.37 -2.01
CA ILE A 180 11.37 -21.50 -2.53
C ILE A 180 10.53 -22.15 -1.42
N ASP A 181 11.15 -22.51 -0.30
CA ASP A 181 10.51 -23.26 0.79
C ASP A 181 9.88 -22.37 1.87
N LYS A 182 9.99 -21.04 1.73
CA LYS A 182 9.43 -20.08 2.69
C LYS A 182 7.97 -19.76 2.42
N MET A 183 7.25 -19.38 3.48
CA MET A 183 5.90 -18.86 3.37
C MET A 183 5.94 -17.49 2.70
N LYS A 184 5.25 -17.33 1.56
CA LYS A 184 5.24 -16.09 0.79
C LYS A 184 4.00 -15.27 1.14
N ILE A 185 4.20 -14.02 1.55
CA ILE A 185 3.13 -13.06 1.84
C ILE A 185 3.31 -11.85 0.93
N VAL A 186 2.31 -11.55 0.10
CA VAL A 186 2.34 -10.39 -0.80
C VAL A 186 1.69 -9.19 -0.11
N LEU A 187 2.34 -8.04 -0.18
CA LEU A 187 1.87 -6.75 0.28
C LEU A 187 1.50 -5.90 -0.95
N ILE A 188 0.27 -5.43 -1.02
CA ILE A 188 -0.22 -4.65 -2.17
C ILE A 188 -1.32 -3.69 -1.72
N HIS A 189 -1.41 -2.49 -2.28
CA HIS A 189 -2.44 -1.54 -1.83
C HIS A 189 -3.83 -1.86 -2.38
N HIS A 190 -3.98 -1.97 -3.72
CA HIS A 190 -5.28 -2.16 -4.34
C HIS A 190 -5.87 -3.56 -4.11
N HIS A 191 -7.16 -3.60 -3.82
CA HIS A 191 -7.93 -4.81 -3.64
C HIS A 191 -8.20 -5.57 -4.95
N PHE A 192 -8.57 -6.84 -4.80
CA PHE A 192 -8.80 -7.75 -5.92
C PHE A 192 -10.27 -8.07 -6.20
N CYS A 193 -11.19 -7.73 -5.32
CA CYS A 193 -12.62 -7.88 -5.56
C CYS A 193 -13.21 -6.68 -6.31
N LYS A 194 -14.47 -6.76 -6.77
CA LYS A 194 -15.26 -5.55 -6.97
C LYS A 194 -15.90 -5.30 -5.61
N SER A 195 -15.63 -4.17 -4.96
CA SER A 195 -16.48 -3.79 -3.82
C SER A 195 -17.86 -3.43 -4.35
N GLU A 196 -18.91 -4.04 -3.79
CA GLU A 196 -20.31 -3.63 -4.01
C GLU A 196 -20.73 -2.50 -3.06
N VAL A 197 -19.86 -2.12 -2.14
CA VAL A 197 -20.17 -1.21 -1.04
C VAL A 197 -19.42 0.11 -1.22
N GLN A 198 -20.15 1.21 -1.08
CA GLN A 198 -19.63 2.57 -1.20
C GLN A 198 -18.47 2.77 -0.21
N ALA A 199 -17.26 3.03 -0.71
CA ALA A 199 -16.16 3.49 0.10
C ALA A 199 -16.60 4.76 0.85
N LYS A 200 -16.71 4.68 2.17
CA LYS A 200 -16.99 5.85 3.02
C LYS A 200 -15.68 6.57 3.32
N SER A 201 -15.07 7.20 2.32
CA SER A 201 -14.08 8.26 2.57
C SER A 201 -14.86 9.48 3.09
N SER A 202 -14.38 10.07 4.18
CA SER A 202 -15.07 11.18 4.84
C SER A 202 -15.02 12.44 3.95
N GLU A 203 -16.20 13.00 3.65
CA GLU A 203 -16.51 14.44 3.41
C GLU A 203 -17.16 14.85 2.07
N SER A 204 -17.25 14.02 1.01
CA SER A 204 -18.21 14.30 -0.06
C SER A 204 -18.83 13.06 -0.72
N THR A 205 -20.16 13.01 -0.72
CA THR A 205 -20.96 11.90 -1.30
C THR A 205 -20.74 11.73 -2.80
N LEU A 206 -20.37 12.80 -3.52
CA LEU A 206 -20.09 12.76 -4.95
C LEU A 206 -18.73 12.10 -5.24
N TRP A 207 -17.69 12.45 -4.47
CA TRP A 207 -16.36 11.88 -4.63
C TRP A 207 -16.36 10.39 -4.28
N ASN A 208 -17.01 10.01 -3.18
CA ASN A 208 -17.12 8.61 -2.77
C ASN A 208 -17.77 7.73 -3.84
N LYS A 209 -18.79 8.26 -4.55
CA LYS A 209 -19.40 7.55 -5.69
C LYS A 209 -18.40 7.39 -6.82
N ILE A 210 -17.72 8.47 -7.22
CA ILE A 210 -16.73 8.46 -8.30
C ILE A 210 -15.59 7.47 -7.99
N GLU A 211 -15.03 7.54 -6.79
CA GLU A 211 -13.96 6.68 -6.30
C GLU A 211 -14.39 5.20 -6.35
N SER A 212 -15.57 4.87 -5.82
CA SER A 212 -16.08 3.48 -5.82
C SER A 212 -16.20 2.85 -7.21
N PHE A 213 -16.35 3.63 -8.28
CA PHE A 213 -16.38 3.11 -9.65
C PHE A 213 -14.98 2.89 -10.25
N THR A 214 -13.96 3.58 -9.74
CA THR A 214 -12.59 3.64 -10.30
C THR A 214 -11.49 3.03 -9.42
N MET A 215 -11.85 2.35 -8.33
CA MET A 215 -10.92 1.60 -7.46
C MET A 215 -10.74 0.16 -7.93
N LYS A 216 -10.15 -0.08 -9.11
CA LYS A 216 -10.01 -1.46 -9.64
C LYS A 216 -8.57 -1.78 -10.00
N LEU A 217 -8.08 -2.93 -9.52
CA LEU A 217 -6.85 -3.53 -10.01
C LEU A 217 -7.08 -4.16 -11.40
N ARG A 218 -6.54 -3.53 -12.44
CA ARG A 218 -6.64 -4.01 -13.83
C ARG A 218 -5.73 -5.21 -14.06
N LYS A 219 -6.15 -6.13 -14.93
CA LYS A 219 -5.43 -7.36 -15.29
C LYS A 219 -5.10 -8.29 -14.09
N LYS A 220 -5.85 -8.17 -12.99
CA LYS A 220 -5.68 -8.98 -11.76
C LYS A 220 -5.61 -10.50 -11.97
N LYS A 221 -6.30 -11.05 -12.98
CA LYS A 221 -6.27 -12.50 -13.29
C LYS A 221 -4.86 -13.03 -13.56
N LYS A 222 -4.03 -12.27 -14.29
CA LYS A 222 -2.65 -12.68 -14.58
C LYS A 222 -1.78 -12.66 -13.33
N LEU A 223 -2.00 -11.66 -12.48
CA LEU A 223 -1.29 -11.52 -11.20
C LEU A 223 -1.70 -12.65 -10.24
N PHE A 224 -2.98 -12.98 -10.18
CA PHE A 224 -3.46 -14.11 -9.38
C PHE A 224 -2.94 -15.44 -9.84
N LYS A 225 -2.96 -15.70 -11.14
CA LYS A 225 -2.34 -16.90 -11.69
C LYS A 225 -0.87 -17.00 -11.26
N LEU A 226 -0.12 -15.90 -11.34
CA LEU A 226 1.26 -15.87 -10.89
C LEU A 226 1.39 -16.19 -9.40
N PHE A 227 0.55 -15.63 -8.54
CA PHE A 227 0.57 -15.91 -7.10
C PHE A 227 0.22 -17.37 -6.78
N HIS A 228 -0.81 -17.91 -7.44
CA HIS A 228 -1.23 -19.29 -7.30
C HIS A 228 -0.13 -20.25 -7.75
N ASP A 229 0.42 -20.07 -8.95
CA ASP A 229 1.45 -20.93 -9.52
C ASP A 229 2.74 -20.95 -8.66
N ASN A 230 2.98 -19.88 -7.88
CA ASN A 230 4.14 -19.75 -6.99
C ASN A 230 3.81 -19.95 -5.50
N LYS A 231 2.64 -20.54 -5.19
CA LYS A 231 2.22 -20.91 -3.82
C LYS A 231 2.30 -19.74 -2.82
N VAL A 232 1.82 -18.57 -3.22
CA VAL A 232 1.65 -17.44 -2.30
C VAL A 232 0.61 -17.83 -1.25
N GLY A 233 1.00 -17.84 0.03
CA GLY A 233 0.13 -18.28 1.12
C GLY A 233 -0.85 -17.20 1.57
N LEU A 234 -0.46 -15.93 1.43
CA LEU A 234 -1.27 -14.81 1.89
C LEU A 234 -1.06 -13.55 1.04
N VAL A 235 -2.13 -12.80 0.81
CA VAL A 235 -2.06 -11.44 0.26
C VAL A 235 -2.70 -10.46 1.23
N LEU A 236 -1.96 -9.42 1.61
CA LEU A 236 -2.40 -8.34 2.50
C LEU A 236 -2.61 -7.07 1.67
N HIS A 237 -3.78 -6.44 1.80
CA HIS A 237 -4.07 -5.19 1.12
C HIS A 237 -4.95 -4.18 1.88
N GLY A 238 -5.09 -2.99 1.30
CA GLY A 238 -5.87 -1.87 1.83
C GLY A 238 -6.91 -1.36 0.84
N HIS A 239 -7.04 -0.03 0.80
CA HIS A 239 -7.74 0.77 -0.20
C HIS A 239 -9.28 0.77 -0.10
N SER A 240 -9.96 -0.36 0.13
CA SER A 240 -11.44 -0.36 0.21
C SER A 240 -11.99 0.10 1.57
N HIS A 241 -11.13 0.29 2.57
CA HIS A 241 -11.50 0.68 3.93
C HIS A 241 -12.49 -0.31 4.60
N GLU A 242 -12.44 -1.59 4.23
CA GLU A 242 -13.26 -2.66 4.82
C GLU A 242 -12.39 -3.68 5.55
N LEU A 243 -12.95 -4.34 6.58
CA LEU A 243 -12.31 -5.53 7.16
C LEU A 243 -12.88 -6.72 6.42
N LYS A 244 -12.08 -7.36 5.57
CA LYS A 244 -12.57 -8.46 4.72
C LYS A 244 -11.54 -9.56 4.56
N GLU A 245 -12.01 -10.78 4.68
CA GLU A 245 -11.27 -11.98 4.29
C GLU A 245 -11.98 -12.62 3.10
N TYR A 246 -11.21 -13.01 2.07
CA TYR A 246 -11.77 -13.69 0.90
C TYR A 246 -10.75 -14.60 0.23
N PHE A 247 -11.25 -15.59 -0.53
CA PHE A 247 -10.47 -16.70 -1.09
C PHE A 247 -10.66 -16.84 -2.61
N PRO A 248 -10.14 -15.92 -3.44
CA PRO A 248 -10.22 -16.06 -4.88
C PRO A 248 -9.18 -17.08 -5.36
N GLU A 249 -9.65 -18.11 -6.08
CA GLU A 249 -8.80 -19.11 -6.73
C GLU A 249 -7.81 -19.79 -5.76
N GLY A 250 -8.24 -20.02 -4.50
CA GLY A 250 -7.48 -20.76 -3.48
C GLY A 250 -6.46 -19.93 -2.68
N ASN A 251 -6.19 -18.68 -3.04
CA ASN A 251 -5.30 -17.81 -2.26
C ASN A 251 -6.07 -17.14 -1.12
N LYS A 252 -5.50 -17.12 0.09
CA LYS A 252 -6.08 -16.40 1.23
C LYS A 252 -5.73 -14.91 1.15
N ILE A 253 -6.74 -14.05 1.19
CA ILE A 253 -6.56 -12.60 1.09
C ILE A 253 -7.21 -11.91 2.27
N PHE A 254 -6.46 -11.01 2.90
CA PHE A 254 -6.96 -10.13 3.96
C PHE A 254 -6.87 -8.66 3.57
N GLU A 255 -7.96 -7.98 3.85
CA GLU A 255 -8.07 -6.54 3.80
C GLU A 255 -8.11 -5.96 5.21
N CYS A 256 -7.36 -4.87 5.43
CA CYS A 256 -7.45 -4.11 6.66
C CYS A 256 -8.35 -2.89 6.50
N ARG A 257 -9.26 -2.70 7.46
CA ARG A 257 -10.18 -1.57 7.49
C ARG A 257 -9.46 -0.30 7.93
N ARG A 258 -9.78 0.83 7.30
CA ARG A 258 -9.50 2.15 7.88
C ARG A 258 -10.22 2.29 9.22
N PHE A 259 -9.50 2.68 10.26
CA PHE A 259 -10.10 2.90 11.57
C PHE A 259 -10.82 4.26 11.60
N GLY A 260 -12.16 4.20 11.52
CA GLY A 260 -13.10 5.34 11.54
C GLY A 260 -13.04 6.19 12.79
#